data_AF-A0AAD6UVJ2-F1
#
_entry.id   AF-A0AAD6UVJ2-F1
#
_cell.length_a   1.000
_cell.length_b   1.000
_cell.length_c   1.000
_cell.angle_alpha   90.00
_cell.angle_beta   90.00
_cell.angle_gamma   90.00
#
_symmetry.space_group_name_H-M   'P 1'
#
loop_
_entity.id
_entity.type
_entity.pdbx_description
1 polymer ?
#
loop_
_entity_poly.entity_id
_entity_poly.type
_entity_poly.pdbx_seq_one_letter_code
_entity_poly.pdbx_strand_id
1 'polypeptide(L)'
;SYINLPKPIPILLGDNSEIYAIGLGTSRRCIKTPLGTRTVDFTRTLHAPKLAGSLLSVGQLTALPGVKLEFEGIFCIIKLHGEILCQATFRDGLYTLD
;
A
#
# COMPACT_ATOMS: atom_id res chain seq x y z
N SER A 1 -8.58 10.73 5.43
CA SER A 1 -8.63 11.30 6.79
C SER A 1 -7.92 10.33 7.74
N TYR A 2 -7.37 10.82 8.86
CA TYR A 2 -6.74 9.99 9.88
C TYR A 2 -7.06 10.54 11.27
N ILE A 3 -6.95 9.68 12.27
CA ILE A 3 -6.95 10.04 13.69
C ILE A 3 -5.51 10.02 14.21
N ASN A 4 -5.18 10.90 15.16
CA ASN A 4 -3.87 10.88 15.79
C ASN A 4 -3.72 9.63 16.67
N LEU A 5 -2.56 9.01 16.59
CA LEU A 5 -2.20 7.91 17.48
C LEU A 5 -1.81 8.46 18.87
N PRO A 6 -2.15 7.75 19.97
CA PRO A 6 -1.75 8.15 21.32
C PRO A 6 -0.23 8.08 21.51
N LYS A 7 0.46 7.22 20.75
CA LYS A 7 1.92 7.14 20.67
C LYS A 7 2.34 6.94 19.22
N PRO A 8 3.36 7.66 18.72
CA PRO A 8 3.91 7.42 17.39
C PRO A 8 4.45 6.00 17.23
N ILE A 9 4.26 5.41 16.05
CA ILE A 9 4.76 4.08 15.70
C ILE A 9 6.03 4.25 14.85
N PRO A 10 7.18 3.67 15.25
CA PRO A 10 8.39 3.71 14.43
C PRO A 10 8.23 2.87 13.16
N ILE A 11 8.77 3.37 12.05
CA ILE A 11 8.86 2.69 10.76
C ILE A 11 10.33 2.71 10.36
N LEU A 12 10.93 1.53 10.20
CA LEU A 12 12.27 1.36 9.67
C LEU A 12 12.22 1.38 8.13
N LEU A 13 13.07 2.21 7.54
CA LEU A 13 13.25 2.32 6.10
C LEU A 13 14.38 1.40 5.62
N GLY A 14 14.47 1.20 4.30
CA GLY A 14 15.47 0.32 3.69
C GLY A 14 16.92 0.77 3.87
N ASP A 15 17.15 2.03 4.24
CA ASP A 15 18.46 2.60 4.57
C ASP A 15 18.77 2.52 6.09
N ASN A 16 17.97 1.77 6.85
CA ASN A 16 18.00 1.68 8.31
C ASN A 16 17.66 2.99 9.05
N SER A 17 17.22 4.05 8.36
CA SER A 17 16.70 5.22 9.04
C SER A 17 15.32 4.93 9.64
N GLU A 18 14.99 5.65 10.72
CA GLU A 18 13.70 5.54 11.39
C GLU A 18 12.87 6.81 11.17
N ILE A 19 11.62 6.61 10.77
CA ILE A 19 10.58 7.65 10.74
C ILE A 19 9.42 7.24 11.63
N TYR A 20 8.48 8.15 11.87
CA TYR A 20 7.34 7.89 12.74
C TYR A 20 6.01 8.08 12.02
N ALA A 21 5.13 7.08 12.16
CA ALA A 21 3.71 7.25 11.91
C ALA A 21 3.03 7.89 13.11
N ILE A 22 2.30 8.97 12.87
CA ILE A 22 1.61 9.75 13.90
C ILE A 22 0.10 9.57 13.86
N GLY A 23 -0.43 8.91 12.83
CA GLY A 23 -1.86 8.74 12.65
C GLY A 23 -2.24 7.40 12.04
N LEU A 24 -3.52 7.06 12.20
CA LEU A 24 -4.15 5.89 11.61
C LEU A 24 -5.41 6.33 10.86
N GLY A 25 -5.58 5.87 9.63
CA GLY A 25 -6.72 6.29 8.83
C GLY A 25 -7.08 5.36 7.70
N THR A 26 -7.85 5.90 6.77
CA THR A 26 -8.23 5.23 5.53
C THR A 26 -7.72 6.05 4.36
N SER A 27 -6.99 5.38 3.47
CA SER A 27 -6.52 5.95 2.21
C SER A 27 -7.39 5.45 1.08
N ARG A 28 -8.19 6.34 0.51
CA ARG A 28 -8.98 6.08 -0.70
C ARG A 28 -8.12 6.28 -1.94
N ARG A 29 -8.14 5.31 -2.85
CA ARG A 29 -7.40 5.35 -4.11
C ARG A 29 -8.30 4.99 -5.27
N CYS A 30 -8.17 5.72 -6.36
CA CYS A 30 -8.78 5.41 -7.64
C CYS A 30 -7.74 4.62 -8.43
N ILE A 31 -8.03 3.36 -8.75
CA ILE A 31 -7.07 2.44 -9.36
C ILE A 31 -7.62 1.93 -10.68
N LYS A 32 -6.74 1.86 -11.70
CA LYS A 32 -7.11 1.28 -12.99
C LYS A 32 -7.03 -0.24 -12.93
N THR A 33 -8.08 -0.90 -13.42
CA THR A 33 -8.13 -2.35 -13.63
C THR A 33 -8.46 -2.64 -15.09
N PRO A 34 -8.22 -3.86 -15.60
CA PRO A 34 -8.64 -4.24 -16.95
C PRO A 34 -10.15 -4.06 -17.21
N LEU A 35 -10.96 -4.10 -16.16
CA LEU A 35 -12.42 -3.92 -16.22
C LEU A 35 -12.87 -2.45 -16.06
N GLY A 36 -11.92 -1.52 -15.97
CA GLY A 36 -12.17 -0.09 -15.76
C GLY A 36 -11.63 0.44 -14.44
N THR A 37 -12.01 1.66 -14.10
CA THR A 37 -11.53 2.34 -12.90
C THR A 37 -12.35 1.94 -11.67
N ARG A 38 -11.68 1.57 -10.58
CA ARG A 38 -12.32 1.22 -9.30
C ARG A 38 -11.77 2.06 -8.16
N THR A 39 -12.63 2.42 -7.22
CA THR A 39 -12.22 3.04 -5.97
C THR A 39 -11.97 1.96 -4.93
N VAL A 40 -10.78 1.97 -4.34
CA VAL A 40 -10.37 1.03 -3.28
C VAL A 40 -10.03 1.83 -2.02
N ASP A 41 -10.56 1.38 -0.89
CA ASP A 41 -10.28 1.96 0.43
C ASP A 41 -9.27 1.08 1.17
N PHE A 42 -8.05 1.58 1.34
CA PHE A 42 -7.04 0.98 2.19
C PHE A 42 -7.25 1.42 3.63
N THR A 43 -7.86 0.55 4.44
CA THR A 43 -8.10 0.82 5.86
C THR A 43 -6.85 0.56 6.69
N ARG A 44 -6.80 1.11 7.91
CA ARG A 44 -5.66 0.99 8.84
C ARG A 44 -4.33 1.48 8.25
N THR A 45 -4.39 2.51 7.40
CA THR A 45 -3.22 3.15 6.81
C THR A 45 -2.51 3.99 7.86
N LEU A 46 -1.21 3.77 8.04
CA LEU A 46 -0.37 4.61 8.89
C LEU A 46 -0.04 5.93 8.19
N HIS A 47 -0.28 7.05 8.86
CA HIS A 47 0.09 8.37 8.39
C HIS A 47 1.47 8.76 8.91
N ALA A 48 2.46 8.81 8.01
CA ALA A 48 3.83 9.22 8.30
C ALA A 48 4.19 10.45 7.43
N PRO A 49 4.17 11.68 8.00
CA PRO A 49 4.37 12.92 7.22
C PRO A 49 5.72 13.03 6.52
N LYS A 50 6.74 12.32 7.01
CA LYS A 50 8.09 12.32 6.44
C LYS A 50 8.20 11.50 5.15
N LEU A 51 7.20 10.68 4.81
CA LEU A 51 7.20 9.96 3.54
C LEU A 51 6.66 10.85 2.42
N ALA A 52 7.42 10.94 1.32
CA ALA A 52 7.00 11.65 0.11
C ALA A 52 5.83 10.95 -0.62
N GLY A 53 5.52 9.70 -0.27
CA GLY A 53 4.48 8.89 -0.92
C GLY A 53 3.87 7.85 0.00
N SER A 54 2.83 7.17 -0.50
CA SER A 54 2.21 6.04 0.19
C SER A 54 2.94 4.75 -0.14
N LEU A 55 3.23 3.93 0.88
CA LEU A 55 3.81 2.61 0.72
C LEU A 55 2.79 1.55 1.12
N LEU A 56 2.74 0.45 0.37
CA LEU A 56 1.99 -0.73 0.74
C LEU A 56 2.95 -1.79 1.29
N SER A 57 2.74 -2.20 2.54
CA SER A 57 3.53 -3.28 3.12
C SER A 57 3.06 -4.62 2.55
N VAL A 58 3.93 -5.28 1.79
CA VAL A 58 3.67 -6.62 1.24
C VAL A 58 3.33 -7.61 2.35
N GLY A 59 4.13 -7.66 3.42
CA GLY A 59 3.91 -8.59 4.52
C GLY A 59 2.55 -8.40 5.21
N GLN A 60 2.13 -7.14 5.42
CA GLN A 60 0.81 -6.85 5.99
C GLN A 60 -0.33 -7.18 5.02
N LEU A 61 -0.14 -6.97 3.71
CA LEU A 61 -1.13 -7.33 2.70
C LEU A 61 -1.30 -8.85 2.58
N THR A 62 -0.20 -9.61 2.51
CA THR A 62 -0.24 -11.07 2.40
C THR A 62 -0.72 -11.76 3.67
N ALA A 63 -0.73 -11.07 4.81
CA ALA A 63 -1.34 -11.56 6.03
C ALA A 63 -2.88 -11.54 6.00
N LEU A 64 -3.49 -10.78 5.08
CA LEU A 64 -4.94 -10.76 4.90
C LEU A 64 -5.40 -12.02 4.15
N PRO A 65 -6.37 -12.78 4.69
CA PRO A 65 -6.87 -13.99 4.04
C PRO A 65 -7.35 -13.72 2.61
N GLY A 66 -6.92 -14.55 1.67
CA GLY A 66 -7.31 -14.46 0.26
C GLY A 66 -6.56 -13.42 -0.56
N VAL A 67 -5.69 -12.59 0.05
CA VAL A 67 -4.82 -11.68 -0.69
C VAL A 67 -3.62 -12.44 -1.26
N LYS A 68 -3.32 -12.23 -2.54
CA LYS A 68 -2.13 -12.76 -3.22
C LYS A 68 -1.45 -11.64 -4.00
N LEU A 69 -0.12 -11.66 -4.02
CA LEU A 69 0.69 -10.82 -4.90
C LEU A 69 1.38 -11.72 -5.93
N GLU A 70 1.23 -11.38 -7.20
CA GLU A 70 1.90 -12.05 -8.31
C GLU A 70 2.82 -11.05 -9.00
N PHE A 71 4.08 -11.43 -9.19
CA PHE A 71 5.09 -10.60 -9.84
C PHE A 71 5.39 -11.18 -11.21
N GLU A 72 5.11 -10.43 -12.28
CA GLU A 72 5.31 -10.86 -13.66
C GLU A 72 6.00 -9.74 -14.45
N GLY A 73 7.30 -9.93 -14.71
CA GLY A 73 8.13 -8.92 -15.34
C GLY A 73 8.12 -7.60 -14.56
N ILE A 74 7.63 -6.53 -15.18
CA ILE A 74 7.52 -5.21 -14.56
C ILE A 74 6.22 -5.01 -13.77
N PHE A 75 5.33 -6.00 -13.74
CA PHE A 75 4.03 -5.86 -13.08
C PHE A 75 4.01 -6.57 -11.74
N CYS A 76 3.32 -5.96 -10.78
CA CYS A 76 2.89 -6.59 -9.54
C CYS A 76 1.36 -6.56 -9.51
N ILE A 77 0.74 -7.73 -9.51
CA ILE A 77 -0.72 -7.90 -9.53
C ILE A 77 -1.16 -8.27 -8.12
N ILE A 78 -2.02 -7.44 -7.54
CA ILE A 78 -2.62 -7.67 -6.23
C ILE A 78 -4.00 -8.27 -6.45
N LYS A 79 -4.21 -9.50 -5.96
CA LYS A 79 -5.47 -10.24 -6.05
C LYS A 79 -6.11 -10.42 -4.70
N LEU A 80 -7.44 -10.48 -4.66
CA LEU A 80 -8.24 -10.86 -3.51
C LEU A 80 -9.25 -11.93 -3.92
N HIS A 81 -9.17 -13.11 -3.31
CA HIS A 81 -10.02 -14.27 -3.64
C HIS A 81 -10.01 -14.63 -5.14
N GLY A 82 -8.88 -14.43 -5.81
CA GLY A 82 -8.70 -14.71 -7.24
C GLY A 82 -9.00 -13.52 -8.16
N GLU A 83 -9.72 -12.50 -7.68
CA GLU A 83 -10.04 -11.29 -8.44
C GLU A 83 -8.88 -10.29 -8.41
N ILE A 84 -8.57 -9.66 -9.55
CA ILE A 84 -7.56 -8.61 -9.62
C ILE A 84 -8.12 -7.34 -8.97
N LEU A 85 -7.51 -6.91 -7.87
CA LEU A 85 -7.83 -5.65 -7.21
C LEU A 85 -7.12 -4.49 -7.89
N CYS A 86 -5.82 -4.64 -8.13
CA CYS A 86 -5.00 -3.61 -8.74
C CYS A 86 -3.72 -4.20 -9.33
N GLN A 87 -3.12 -3.41 -10.21
CA GLN A 87 -1.83 -3.66 -10.81
C GLN A 87 -0.91 -2.49 -10.46
N ALA A 88 0.30 -2.79 -10.03
CA ALA A 88 1.38 -1.84 -9.89
C ALA A 88 2.44 -2.08 -10.97
N THR A 89 3.09 -1.02 -11.42
CA THR A 89 4.14 -1.05 -12.44
C THR A 89 5.49 -0.70 -11.81
N PHE A 90 6.53 -1.46 -12.11
CA PHE A 90 7.89 -1.22 -11.62
C PHE A 90 8.50 0.01 -12.31
N ARG A 91 8.81 1.05 -11.54
CA ARG A 91 9.47 2.29 -11.98
C ARG A 91 10.38 2.79 -10.86
N ASP A 92 11.58 3.25 -11.22
CA ASP A 92 12.53 3.85 -10.27
C ASP A 92 12.81 3.00 -9.02
N GLY A 93 12.87 1.67 -9.19
CA GLY A 93 13.16 0.74 -8.09
C GLY A 93 11.96 0.34 -7.24
N LEU A 94 10.75 0.83 -7.54
CA LEU A 94 9.54 0.57 -6.76
C LEU A 94 8.36 0.14 -7.65
N TYR A 95 7.44 -0.64 -7.09
CA TYR A 95 6.15 -0.92 -7.74
C TYR A 95 5.15 0.18 -7.38
N THR A 96 4.75 0.97 -8.39
CA THR A 96 3.84 2.11 -8.24
C THR A 96 2.44 1.73 -8.71
N LEU A 97 1.43 2.00 -7.88
CA LEU A 97 0.02 1.86 -8.28
C LEU A 97 -0.38 3.01 -9.20
N ASP A 98 -0.91 2.67 -10.39
CA ASP A 98 -1.34 3.60 -11.44
C ASP A 98 -2.89 3.74 -11.55
#